data_AF-A0A8S3HXF9-F1
#
_entry.id   AF-A0A8S3HXF9-F1
#
_cell.length_a   1.000
_cell.length_b   1.000
_cell.length_c   1.000
_cell.angle_alpha   90.00
_cell.angle_beta   90.00
_cell.angle_gamma   90.00
#
_symmetry.space_group_name_H-M   'P 1'
#
loop_
_entity.id
_entity.type
_entity.pdbx_description
1 polymer ?
#
loop_
_entity_poly.entity_id
_entity_poly.type
_entity_poly.pdbx_seq_one_letter_code
_entity_poly.pdbx_strand_id
1 'polypeptide(L)'
;MKHDQADKLDCLMYVLFEYITTVAVQNGIVNYLEAKSLFRDLLNVFNKILLPTHDSSHVQYLLFHICSFHTDFSDEFMNNCWRTFTSPSVSMTFRQSAVCYLCSLIARAKYISTRSVLTITQLMVDWLHSYVSTTETNSSNPNRHLPFYAICQAILYIFIYRHHEIARLPDGIETVSQWRLSRIIASELNPLKYCLAAITLRFAQLA
;
A
#
# COMPACT_ATOMS: atom_id res chain seq x y z
N MET A 1 -5.09 -4.71 -32.80
CA MET A 1 -4.91 -3.24 -32.87
C MET A 1 -3.60 -2.94 -32.15
N LYS A 2 -2.55 -2.46 -32.83
CA LYS A 2 -1.29 -2.06 -32.15
C LYS A 2 -1.55 -0.75 -31.42
N HIS A 3 -1.30 -0.71 -30.12
CA HIS A 3 -1.48 0.49 -29.31
C HIS A 3 -0.16 1.27 -29.25
N ASP A 4 0.08 2.14 -30.23
CA ASP A 4 1.35 2.91 -30.37
C ASP A 4 1.79 3.63 -29.08
N GLN A 5 0.85 4.17 -28.31
CA GLN A 5 1.15 4.82 -27.03
C GLN A 5 1.55 3.82 -25.93
N ALA A 6 0.95 2.62 -25.93
CA ALA A 6 1.33 1.56 -25.00
C ALA A 6 2.73 1.02 -25.36
N ASP A 7 2.98 0.80 -26.65
CA ASP A 7 4.30 0.35 -27.15
C ASP A 7 5.40 1.37 -26.77
N LYS A 8 5.12 2.68 -26.91
CA LYS A 8 6.05 3.75 -26.47
C LYS A 8 6.28 3.73 -24.97
N LEU A 9 5.22 3.59 -24.17
CA LEU A 9 5.35 3.52 -22.72
C LEU A 9 6.17 2.30 -22.30
N ASP A 10 5.93 1.15 -22.90
CA ASP A 10 6.68 -0.08 -22.62
C ASP A 10 8.17 0.10 -22.92
N CYS A 11 8.52 0.69 -24.07
CA CYS A 11 9.91 1.01 -24.40
C CYS A 11 10.54 1.97 -23.38
N LEU A 12 9.84 3.02 -22.98
CA LEU A 12 10.36 3.99 -22.00
C LEU A 12 10.54 3.36 -20.62
N MET A 13 9.55 2.58 -20.17
CA MET A 13 9.62 1.86 -18.89
C MET A 13 10.78 0.86 -18.90
N TYR A 14 10.97 0.12 -19.99
CA TYR A 14 12.09 -0.82 -20.15
C TYR A 14 13.45 -0.11 -19.99
N VAL A 15 13.67 0.99 -20.71
CA VAL A 15 14.91 1.76 -20.63
C VAL A 15 15.15 2.29 -19.22
N LEU A 16 14.10 2.76 -18.53
CA LEU A 16 14.22 3.24 -17.15
C LEU A 16 14.50 2.11 -16.16
N PHE A 17 13.92 0.92 -16.34
CA PHE A 17 14.23 -0.24 -15.51
C PHE A 17 15.66 -0.70 -15.69
N GLU A 18 16.16 -0.74 -16.93
CA GLU A 18 17.57 -1.05 -17.22
C GLU A 18 18.48 -0.02 -16.55
N TYR A 19 18.20 1.28 -16.72
CA TYR A 19 18.97 2.34 -16.07
C TYR A 19 19.02 2.19 -14.54
N ILE A 20 17.86 1.99 -13.89
CA ILE A 20 17.76 1.79 -12.45
C ILE A 20 18.62 0.59 -12.02
N THR A 21 18.57 -0.51 -12.77
CA THR A 21 19.31 -1.73 -12.47
C THR A 21 20.81 -1.51 -12.66
N THR A 22 21.26 -0.84 -13.72
CA THR A 22 22.67 -0.55 -13.99
C THR A 22 23.29 0.36 -12.92
N VAL A 23 22.53 1.36 -12.44
CA VAL A 23 23.01 2.25 -11.36
C VAL A 23 23.06 1.50 -10.03
N ALA A 24 22.00 0.76 -9.70
CA ALA A 24 21.85 0.12 -8.40
C ALA A 24 22.66 -1.18 -8.26
N VAL A 25 22.99 -1.87 -9.35
CA VAL A 25 23.66 -3.17 -9.33
C VAL A 25 24.94 -3.13 -10.15
N GLN A 26 26.07 -3.37 -9.47
CA GLN A 26 27.40 -3.44 -10.08
C GLN A 26 27.97 -4.83 -9.84
N ASN A 27 28.39 -5.52 -10.91
CA ASN A 27 28.91 -6.89 -10.87
C ASN A 27 27.98 -7.89 -10.15
N GLY A 28 26.66 -7.71 -10.28
CA GLY A 28 25.65 -8.56 -9.64
C GLY A 28 25.42 -8.27 -8.14
N ILE A 29 26.10 -7.27 -7.57
CA ILE A 29 25.95 -6.85 -6.18
C ILE A 29 25.29 -5.47 -6.14
N VAL A 30 24.37 -5.27 -5.19
CA VAL A 30 23.71 -3.97 -5.00
C VAL A 30 24.75 -2.95 -4.50
N ASN A 31 25.01 -1.91 -5.29
CA ASN A 31 25.74 -0.73 -4.84
C ASN A 31 24.77 0.13 -4.01
N TYR A 32 24.78 -0.10 -2.69
CA TYR A 32 23.84 0.53 -1.77
C TYR A 32 23.85 2.07 -1.83
N LEU A 33 25.02 2.71 -1.97
CA LEU A 33 25.13 4.17 -1.94
C LEU A 33 24.45 4.79 -3.17
N GLU A 34 24.76 4.28 -4.37
CA GLU A 34 24.16 4.74 -5.62
C GLU A 34 22.66 4.41 -5.67
N ALA A 35 22.28 3.19 -5.30
CA ALA A 35 20.87 2.78 -5.22
C ALA A 35 20.07 3.64 -4.25
N LYS A 36 20.64 3.99 -3.09
CA LYS A 36 20.00 4.86 -2.10
C LYS A 36 19.83 6.28 -2.60
N SER A 37 20.82 6.81 -3.34
CA SER A 37 20.71 8.13 -3.96
C SER A 37 19.57 8.16 -4.97
N LEU A 38 19.55 7.20 -5.91
CA LEU A 38 18.51 7.09 -6.91
C LEU A 38 17.13 6.83 -6.31
N PHE A 39 17.04 6.01 -5.25
CA PHE A 39 15.80 5.77 -4.52
C PHE A 39 15.23 7.07 -3.93
N ARG A 40 16.08 7.92 -3.32
CA ARG A 40 15.63 9.21 -2.77
C ARG A 40 15.08 10.12 -3.86
N ASP A 41 15.71 10.15 -5.03
CA ASP A 41 15.22 10.93 -6.17
C ASP A 41 13.87 10.41 -6.68
N LEU A 42 13.74 9.09 -6.83
CA LEU A 42 12.47 8.47 -7.21
C LEU A 42 11.36 8.67 -6.16
N LEU A 43 11.70 8.63 -4.87
CA LEU A 43 10.76 8.92 -3.78
C LEU A 43 10.32 10.39 -3.79
N ASN A 44 11.24 11.32 -4.08
CA ASN A 44 10.92 12.73 -4.26
C ASN A 44 9.99 12.95 -5.46
N VAL A 45 10.24 12.28 -6.58
CA VAL A 45 9.36 12.28 -7.77
C VAL A 45 7.99 11.69 -7.42
N PHE A 46 7.95 10.61 -6.65
CA PHE A 46 6.68 10.03 -6.20
C PHE A 46 5.85 11.03 -5.41
N ASN A 47 6.45 11.67 -4.40
CA ASN A 47 5.73 12.62 -3.55
C ASN A 47 5.25 13.87 -4.33
N LYS A 48 6.04 14.35 -5.29
CA LYS A 48 5.73 15.58 -6.05
C LYS A 48 4.84 15.36 -7.27
N ILE A 49 4.94 14.18 -7.92
CA ILE A 49 4.35 13.93 -9.23
C ILE A 49 3.39 12.74 -9.18
N LEU A 50 3.83 11.56 -8.75
CA LEU A 50 3.00 10.34 -8.84
C LEU A 50 1.84 10.33 -7.86
N LEU A 51 2.07 10.75 -6.62
CA LEU A 51 1.03 10.79 -5.59
C LEU A 51 -0.08 11.79 -5.95
N PRO A 52 0.23 12.99 -6.49
CA PRO A 52 -0.81 13.91 -6.97
C PRO A 52 -1.47 13.53 -8.29
N THR A 53 -0.83 12.68 -9.11
CA THR A 53 -1.37 12.29 -10.42
C THR A 53 -2.45 11.22 -10.25
N HIS A 54 -3.66 11.56 -10.68
CA HIS A 54 -4.80 10.65 -10.68
C HIS A 54 -4.61 9.51 -11.69
N ASP A 55 -4.98 8.28 -11.31
CA ASP A 55 -5.00 7.08 -12.17
C ASP A 55 -3.69 6.70 -12.89
N SER A 56 -2.53 7.12 -12.38
CA SER A 56 -1.25 6.63 -12.88
C SER A 56 -1.10 5.13 -12.58
N SER A 57 -0.94 4.32 -13.62
CA SER A 57 -1.00 2.85 -13.51
C SER A 57 0.33 2.13 -13.71
N HIS A 58 1.33 2.78 -14.30
CA HIS A 58 2.56 2.12 -14.76
C HIS A 58 3.83 2.71 -14.15
N VAL A 59 3.95 4.04 -14.03
CA VAL A 59 5.21 4.70 -13.66
C VAL A 59 5.64 4.40 -12.23
N GLN A 60 4.70 4.12 -11.32
CA GLN A 60 4.99 3.71 -9.94
C GLN A 60 5.84 2.44 -9.84
N TYR A 61 5.82 1.59 -10.88
CA TYR A 61 6.63 0.37 -10.89
C TYR A 61 8.13 0.67 -10.92
N LEU A 62 8.57 1.84 -11.38
CA LEU A 62 9.97 2.28 -11.28
C LEU A 62 10.42 2.36 -9.81
N LEU A 63 9.58 2.95 -8.97
CA LEU A 63 9.83 3.03 -7.53
C LEU A 63 9.72 1.66 -6.86
N PHE A 64 8.71 0.85 -7.24
CA PHE A 64 8.58 -0.51 -6.70
C PHE A 64 9.73 -1.42 -7.12
N HIS A 65 10.34 -1.20 -8.27
CA HIS A 65 11.50 -1.94 -8.75
C HIS A 65 12.72 -1.66 -7.89
N ILE A 66 13.06 -0.38 -7.67
CA ILE A 66 14.20 -0.06 -6.82
C ILE A 66 13.98 -0.49 -5.36
N CYS A 67 12.73 -0.45 -4.86
CA CYS A 67 12.38 -0.98 -3.54
C CYS A 67 12.67 -2.49 -3.40
N SER A 68 12.77 -3.23 -4.50
CA SER A 68 13.09 -4.67 -4.46
C SER A 68 14.57 -4.96 -4.19
N PHE A 69 15.45 -3.98 -4.35
CA PHE A 69 16.90 -4.18 -4.21
C PHE A 69 17.39 -4.17 -2.77
N HIS A 70 16.67 -3.53 -1.85
CA HIS A 70 17.05 -3.48 -0.44
C HIS A 70 15.83 -3.19 0.45
N THR A 71 15.76 -3.84 1.62
CA THR A 71 14.63 -3.70 2.55
C THR A 71 14.46 -2.26 3.04
N ASP A 72 15.56 -1.55 3.33
CA ASP A 72 15.55 -0.12 3.68
C ASP A 72 14.72 0.75 2.70
N PHE A 73 14.76 0.44 1.40
CA PHE A 73 14.05 1.22 0.39
C PHE A 73 12.55 0.94 0.45
N SER A 74 12.16 -0.33 0.56
CA SER A 74 10.76 -0.70 0.76
C SER A 74 10.21 -0.17 2.08
N ASP A 75 10.99 -0.25 3.17
CA ASP A 75 10.59 0.22 4.49
C ASP A 75 10.42 1.74 4.52
N GLU A 76 11.35 2.48 3.92
CA GLU A 76 11.24 3.94 3.82
C GLU A 76 10.06 4.37 2.94
N PHE A 77 9.79 3.67 1.83
CA PHE A 77 8.61 3.95 1.01
C PHE A 77 7.30 3.69 1.77
N MET A 78 7.21 2.56 2.49
CA MET A 78 6.04 2.23 3.30
C MET A 78 5.81 3.28 4.41
N ASN A 79 6.88 3.67 5.09
CA ASN A 79 6.88 4.70 6.13
C ASN A 79 6.50 6.08 5.55
N ASN A 80 7.00 6.46 4.38
CA ASN A 80 6.60 7.68 3.68
C ASN A 80 5.09 7.70 3.43
N CYS A 81 4.53 6.64 2.85
CA CYS A 81 3.09 6.54 2.60
C CYS A 81 2.27 6.60 3.90
N TRP A 82 2.72 5.90 4.95
CA TRP A 82 2.05 5.91 6.26
C TRP A 82 2.07 7.29 6.92
N ARG A 83 3.19 8.01 6.85
CA ARG A 83 3.31 9.40 7.33
C ARG A 83 2.38 10.34 6.57
N THR A 84 2.33 10.21 5.24
CA THR A 84 1.40 10.98 4.42
C THR A 84 -0.05 10.70 4.79
N PHE A 85 -0.41 9.44 5.04
CA PHE A 85 -1.76 9.06 5.46
C PHE A 85 -2.14 9.57 6.85
N THR A 86 -1.24 9.52 7.81
CA THR A 86 -1.53 9.91 9.20
C THR A 86 -1.45 11.42 9.41
N SER A 87 -0.79 12.16 8.51
CA SER A 87 -0.66 13.60 8.61
C SER A 87 -2.01 14.32 8.45
N PRO A 88 -2.44 15.13 9.45
CA PRO A 88 -3.65 15.93 9.35
C PRO A 88 -3.52 17.13 8.39
N SER A 89 -2.29 17.53 8.04
CA SER A 89 -2.04 18.62 7.07
C SER A 89 -2.26 18.21 5.62
N VAL A 90 -2.35 16.91 5.35
CA VAL A 90 -2.56 16.35 4.01
C VAL A 90 -4.06 16.18 3.76
N SER A 91 -4.54 16.53 2.56
CA SER A 91 -5.94 16.36 2.18
C SER A 91 -6.38 14.88 2.26
N MET A 92 -7.66 14.63 2.55
CA MET A 92 -8.19 13.26 2.64
C MET A 92 -7.94 12.44 1.37
N THR A 93 -8.02 13.06 0.19
CA THR A 93 -7.75 12.43 -1.09
C THR A 93 -6.31 11.93 -1.20
N PHE A 94 -5.32 12.76 -0.85
CA PHE A 94 -3.92 12.32 -0.91
C PHE A 94 -3.59 11.31 0.18
N ARG A 95 -4.21 11.41 1.36
CA ARG A 95 -4.10 10.39 2.41
C ARG A 95 -4.60 9.04 1.91
N GLN A 96 -5.76 9.02 1.25
CA GLN A 96 -6.32 7.82 0.63
C GLN A 96 -5.39 7.26 -0.45
N SER A 97 -4.91 8.10 -1.38
CA SER A 97 -3.98 7.67 -2.43
C SER A 97 -2.70 7.06 -1.86
N ALA A 98 -2.14 7.64 -0.78
CA ALA A 98 -0.95 7.11 -0.13
C ALA A 98 -1.17 5.71 0.45
N VAL A 99 -2.32 5.47 1.10
CA VAL A 99 -2.71 4.13 1.57
C VAL A 99 -2.94 3.16 0.41
N CYS A 100 -3.53 3.61 -0.70
CA CYS A 100 -3.72 2.76 -1.88
C CYS A 100 -2.37 2.30 -2.46
N TYR A 101 -1.38 3.20 -2.57
CA TYR A 101 -0.03 2.82 -3.00
C TYR A 101 0.65 1.87 -2.01
N LEU A 102 0.58 2.16 -0.70
CA LEU A 102 1.10 1.31 0.36
C LEU A 102 0.51 -0.11 0.28
N CYS A 103 -0.82 -0.21 0.29
CA CYS A 103 -1.56 -1.46 0.21
C CYS A 103 -1.24 -2.23 -1.08
N SER A 104 -1.21 -1.54 -2.21
CA SER A 104 -0.91 -2.12 -3.52
C SER A 104 0.46 -2.79 -3.54
N LEU A 105 1.45 -2.15 -2.91
CA LEU A 105 2.80 -2.70 -2.79
C LEU A 105 2.82 -3.92 -1.87
N ILE A 106 2.39 -3.80 -0.61
CA ILE A 106 2.51 -4.87 0.39
C ILE A 106 1.68 -6.11 0.05
N ALA A 107 0.57 -5.94 -0.68
CA ALA A 107 -0.24 -7.06 -1.14
C ALA A 107 0.40 -7.85 -2.29
N ARG A 108 1.28 -7.24 -3.11
CA ARG A 108 1.80 -7.87 -4.34
C ARG A 108 3.30 -8.10 -4.38
N ALA A 109 4.09 -7.32 -3.64
CA ALA A 109 5.54 -7.40 -3.66
C ALA A 109 6.03 -8.67 -2.94
N LYS A 110 6.60 -9.59 -3.73
CA LYS A 110 7.16 -10.86 -3.23
C LYS A 110 8.41 -10.68 -2.36
N TYR A 111 9.12 -9.56 -2.52
CA TYR A 111 10.30 -9.22 -1.72
C TYR A 111 9.95 -8.68 -0.33
N ILE A 112 8.67 -8.35 -0.07
CA ILE A 112 8.22 -7.94 1.26
C ILE A 112 7.84 -9.19 2.05
N SER A 113 8.53 -9.39 3.17
CA SER A 113 8.29 -10.53 4.05
C SER A 113 6.86 -10.54 4.60
N THR A 114 6.29 -11.72 4.80
CA THR A 114 4.96 -11.87 5.41
C THR A 114 4.92 -11.25 6.82
N ARG A 115 6.06 -11.25 7.54
CA ARG A 115 6.17 -10.58 8.85
C ARG A 115 6.04 -9.06 8.73
N SER A 116 6.70 -8.45 7.75
CA SER A 116 6.57 -7.01 7.46
C SER A 116 5.12 -6.65 7.08
N VAL A 117 4.45 -7.51 6.31
CA VAL A 117 3.02 -7.36 5.99
C VAL A 117 2.15 -7.35 7.25
N LEU A 118 2.37 -8.28 8.18
CA LEU A 118 1.62 -8.30 9.45
C LEU A 118 1.89 -7.04 10.28
N THR A 119 3.15 -6.60 10.41
CA THR A 119 3.51 -5.41 11.18
C THR A 119 2.83 -4.15 10.66
N ILE A 120 2.89 -3.90 9.34
CA ILE A 120 2.24 -2.71 8.78
C ILE A 120 0.71 -2.80 8.84
N THR A 121 0.15 -4.01 8.70
CA THR A 121 -1.30 -4.21 8.83
C THR A 121 -1.76 -4.00 10.28
N GLN A 122 -0.95 -4.39 11.28
CA GLN A 122 -1.23 -4.07 12.69
C GLN A 122 -1.31 -2.56 12.91
N LEU A 123 -0.38 -1.77 12.36
CA LEU A 123 -0.43 -0.31 12.45
C LEU A 123 -1.73 0.27 11.86
N MET A 124 -2.20 -0.28 10.74
CA MET A 124 -3.48 0.08 10.13
C MET A 124 -4.67 -0.26 11.05
N VAL A 125 -4.65 -1.46 11.66
CA VAL A 125 -5.70 -1.93 12.58
C VAL A 125 -5.76 -1.07 13.83
N ASP A 126 -4.61 -0.74 14.42
CA ASP A 126 -4.52 0.11 15.61
C ASP A 126 -5.11 1.50 15.32
N TRP A 127 -4.78 2.06 14.14
CA TRP A 127 -5.36 3.32 13.68
C TRP A 127 -6.89 3.23 13.53
N LEU A 128 -7.43 2.13 12.98
CA LEU A 128 -8.88 1.93 12.86
C LEU A 128 -9.58 1.84 14.22
N HIS A 129 -9.03 1.10 15.19
CA HIS A 129 -9.62 1.01 16.53
C HIS A 129 -9.63 2.38 17.22
N SER A 130 -8.53 3.14 17.10
CA SER A 130 -8.46 4.51 17.59
C SER A 130 -9.52 5.40 16.93
N TYR A 131 -9.67 5.31 15.60
CA TYR A 131 -10.68 6.06 14.86
C TYR A 131 -12.10 5.74 15.33
N VAL A 132 -12.45 4.46 15.48
CA VAL A 132 -13.79 4.04 15.96
C VAL A 132 -14.05 4.51 17.39
N SER A 133 -13.04 4.51 18.26
CA SER A 133 -13.20 4.96 19.65
C SER A 133 -13.39 6.47 19.83
N THR A 134 -12.92 7.26 18.86
CA THR A 134 -12.92 8.74 18.94
C THR A 134 -13.98 9.39 18.06
N THR A 135 -14.55 8.65 17.12
CA THR A 135 -15.56 9.16 16.19
C THR A 135 -16.94 9.13 16.84
N GLU A 136 -17.53 10.31 17.03
CA GLU A 136 -18.95 10.43 17.34
C GLU A 136 -19.78 9.97 16.14
N THR A 137 -20.65 8.97 16.34
CA THR A 137 -21.36 8.29 15.26
C THR A 137 -22.51 9.10 14.65
N ASN A 138 -22.71 10.34 15.10
CA ASN A 138 -23.79 11.23 14.68
C ASN A 138 -23.58 11.91 13.31
N SER A 139 -22.46 11.68 12.61
CA SER A 139 -22.27 12.25 11.26
C SER A 139 -22.78 11.33 10.17
N SER A 140 -23.94 11.68 9.60
CA SER A 140 -24.57 10.96 8.47
C SER A 140 -23.79 10.99 7.16
N ASN A 141 -22.72 11.79 7.04
CA ASN A 141 -21.98 11.99 5.80
C ASN A 141 -20.77 11.03 5.69
N PRO A 142 -20.83 9.97 4.87
CA PRO A 142 -19.73 9.01 4.71
C PRO A 142 -18.44 9.65 4.16
N ASN A 143 -18.53 10.79 3.46
CA ASN A 143 -17.36 11.47 2.91
C ASN A 143 -16.41 12.01 4.00
N ARG A 144 -16.88 12.14 5.25
CA ARG A 144 -16.04 12.52 6.39
C ARG A 144 -15.15 11.37 6.89
N HIS A 145 -15.48 10.15 6.50
CA HIS A 145 -14.81 8.92 6.93
C HIS A 145 -13.99 8.26 5.80
N LEU A 146 -13.69 8.99 4.73
CA LEU A 146 -12.92 8.48 3.58
C LEU A 146 -11.59 7.81 3.99
N PRO A 147 -10.75 8.39 4.86
CA PRO A 147 -9.53 7.74 5.33
C PRO A 147 -9.79 6.41 6.06
N PHE A 148 -10.90 6.32 6.80
CA PHE A 148 -11.32 5.10 7.49
C PHE A 148 -11.69 4.00 6.50
N TYR A 149 -12.55 4.30 5.52
CA TYR A 149 -12.92 3.33 4.49
C TYR A 149 -11.72 2.90 3.64
N ALA A 150 -10.78 3.81 3.36
CA ALA A 150 -9.55 3.50 2.63
C ALA A 150 -8.69 2.46 3.37
N ILE A 151 -8.50 2.59 4.68
CA ILE A 151 -7.74 1.62 5.47
C ILE A 151 -8.50 0.31 5.61
N CYS A 152 -9.82 0.34 5.84
CA CYS A 152 -10.62 -0.89 5.84
C CYS A 152 -10.43 -1.66 4.53
N GLN A 153 -10.61 -0.99 3.39
CA GLN A 153 -10.40 -1.61 2.08
C GLN A 153 -8.98 -2.14 1.90
N ALA A 154 -7.97 -1.42 2.40
CA ALA A 154 -6.58 -1.85 2.32
C ALA A 154 -6.35 -3.17 3.08
N ILE A 155 -6.86 -3.30 4.31
CA ILE A 155 -6.73 -4.53 5.10
C ILE A 155 -7.43 -5.70 4.42
N LEU A 156 -8.66 -5.51 3.92
CA LEU A 156 -9.39 -6.55 3.18
C LEU A 156 -8.59 -7.00 1.94
N TYR A 157 -8.02 -6.04 1.20
CA TYR A 157 -7.23 -6.30 0.02
C TYR A 157 -5.93 -7.07 0.33
N ILE A 158 -5.21 -6.69 1.39
CA ILE A 158 -4.01 -7.41 1.86
C ILE A 158 -4.36 -8.85 2.21
N PHE A 159 -5.44 -9.06 2.95
CA PHE A 159 -5.89 -10.40 3.33
C PHE A 159 -6.19 -11.26 2.09
N ILE A 160 -6.94 -10.73 1.12
CA ILE A 160 -7.25 -11.45 -0.12
C ILE A 160 -5.98 -11.97 -0.81
N TYR A 161 -4.90 -11.18 -0.87
CA TYR A 161 -3.68 -11.56 -1.58
C TYR A 161 -2.66 -12.35 -0.74
N ARG A 162 -2.61 -12.14 0.57
CA ARG A 162 -1.56 -12.71 1.44
C ARG A 162 -2.07 -13.75 2.44
N HIS A 163 -3.37 -14.07 2.49
CA HIS A 163 -3.95 -15.02 3.46
C HIS A 163 -3.25 -16.39 3.48
N HIS A 164 -2.90 -16.95 2.31
CA HIS A 164 -2.17 -18.23 2.26
C HIS A 164 -0.78 -18.16 2.90
N GLU A 165 -0.05 -17.06 2.70
CA GLU A 165 1.27 -16.87 3.31
C GLU A 165 1.14 -16.64 4.82
N ILE A 166 0.15 -15.85 5.23
CA ILE A 166 -0.14 -15.60 6.65
C ILE A 166 -0.49 -16.90 7.36
N ALA A 167 -1.35 -17.74 6.77
CA ALA A 167 -1.75 -19.03 7.36
C ALA A 167 -0.60 -20.04 7.50
N ARG A 168 0.51 -19.86 6.76
CA ARG A 168 1.72 -20.68 6.88
C ARG A 168 2.64 -20.24 8.01
N LEU A 169 2.45 -19.04 8.56
CA LEU A 169 3.20 -18.61 9.74
C LEU A 169 2.68 -19.34 10.98
N PRO A 170 3.55 -19.78 11.90
CA PRO A 170 3.14 -20.50 13.11
C PRO A 170 2.11 -19.74 13.96
N ASP A 171 2.24 -18.41 14.00
CA ASP A 171 1.42 -17.48 14.77
C ASP A 171 0.49 -16.63 13.89
N GLY A 172 0.39 -16.92 12.59
CA GLY A 172 -0.29 -16.04 11.63
C GLY A 172 -1.80 -15.91 11.87
N ILE A 173 -2.49 -17.03 12.10
CA ILE A 173 -3.93 -17.04 12.37
C ILE A 173 -4.24 -16.36 13.72
N GLU A 174 -3.41 -16.62 14.73
CA GLU A 174 -3.54 -15.97 16.04
C GLU A 174 -3.35 -14.45 15.92
N THR A 175 -2.32 -14.01 15.20
CA THR A 175 -2.04 -12.59 14.95
C THR A 175 -3.25 -11.89 14.29
N VAL A 176 -3.81 -12.48 13.23
CA VAL A 176 -4.98 -11.92 12.54
C VAL A 176 -6.21 -11.90 13.45
N SER A 177 -6.40 -12.93 14.29
CA SER A 177 -7.53 -12.98 15.23
C SER A 177 -7.45 -11.85 16.27
N GLN A 178 -6.25 -11.47 16.69
CA GLN A 178 -6.02 -10.35 17.61
C GLN A 178 -6.37 -8.98 17.02
N TRP A 179 -6.47 -8.85 15.68
CA TRP A 179 -6.91 -7.61 15.04
C TRP A 179 -8.35 -7.23 15.36
N ARG A 180 -9.18 -8.17 15.82
CA ARG A 180 -10.59 -7.93 16.20
C ARG A 180 -11.36 -7.16 15.12
N LEU A 181 -11.16 -7.54 13.85
CA LEU A 181 -11.80 -6.89 12.70
C LEU A 181 -13.33 -6.91 12.77
N SER A 182 -13.92 -7.92 13.43
CA SER A 182 -15.36 -8.00 13.68
C SER A 182 -15.91 -6.75 14.36
N ARG A 183 -15.19 -6.18 15.33
CA ARG A 183 -15.58 -4.93 16.01
C ARG A 183 -15.60 -3.73 15.07
N ILE A 184 -14.64 -3.65 14.15
CA ILE A 184 -14.56 -2.56 13.18
C ILE A 184 -15.68 -2.70 12.14
N ILE A 185 -15.90 -3.92 11.63
CA ILE A 185 -16.94 -4.23 10.65
C ILE A 185 -18.34 -3.97 11.21
N ALA A 186 -18.58 -4.34 12.47
CA ALA A 186 -19.87 -4.15 13.15
C ALA A 186 -20.08 -2.72 13.70
N SER A 187 -19.13 -1.80 13.50
CA SER A 187 -19.30 -0.41 13.92
C SER A 187 -20.40 0.28 13.10
N GLU A 188 -20.95 1.38 13.65
CA GLU A 188 -21.99 2.18 12.97
C GLU A 188 -21.51 2.77 11.63
N LEU A 189 -20.20 2.89 11.44
CA LEU A 189 -19.58 3.33 10.18
C LEU A 189 -19.76 2.33 9.03
N ASN A 190 -20.05 1.07 9.34
CA ASN A 190 -20.36 -0.03 8.41
C ASN A 190 -19.44 -0.04 7.16
N PRO A 191 -18.14 -0.34 7.31
CA PRO A 191 -17.18 -0.25 6.22
C PRO A 191 -17.51 -1.16 5.02
N LEU A 192 -18.19 -2.29 5.23
CA LEU A 192 -18.57 -3.21 4.15
C LEU A 192 -19.55 -2.58 3.15
N LYS A 193 -20.32 -1.57 3.56
CA LYS A 193 -21.22 -0.83 2.68
C LYS A 193 -20.49 0.12 1.72
N TYR A 194 -19.35 0.68 2.15
CA TYR A 194 -18.66 1.76 1.43
C TYR A 194 -17.36 1.31 0.75
N CYS A 195 -16.80 0.16 1.14
CA CYS A 195 -15.70 -0.46 0.39
C CYS A 195 -16.20 -1.04 -0.95
N LEU A 196 -15.29 -1.22 -1.91
CA LEU A 196 -15.61 -1.81 -3.20
C LEU A 196 -16.23 -3.21 -3.04
N ALA A 197 -17.40 -3.42 -3.64
CA ALA A 197 -18.16 -4.67 -3.54
C ALA A 197 -17.35 -5.90 -3.97
N ALA A 198 -16.54 -5.77 -5.02
CA ALA A 198 -15.67 -6.86 -5.48
C ALA A 198 -14.66 -7.30 -4.40
N ILE A 199 -14.17 -6.37 -3.58
CA ILE A 199 -13.24 -6.67 -2.48
C ILE A 199 -13.99 -7.28 -1.30
N THR A 200 -15.12 -6.70 -0.89
CA THR A 200 -15.88 -7.20 0.27
C THR A 200 -16.44 -8.60 0.03
N LEU A 201 -16.95 -8.88 -1.18
CA LEU A 201 -17.44 -10.20 -1.57
C LEU A 201 -16.31 -11.24 -1.60
N ARG A 202 -15.14 -10.89 -2.17
CA ARG A 202 -13.97 -11.78 -2.19
C ARG A 202 -13.45 -12.07 -0.79
N PHE A 203 -13.41 -11.06 0.07
CA PHE A 203 -13.04 -11.24 1.46
C PHE A 203 -14.02 -12.18 2.18
N ALA A 204 -15.34 -11.99 2.02
CA ALA A 204 -16.34 -12.83 2.65
C ALA A 204 -16.30 -14.31 2.22
N GLN A 205 -15.72 -14.62 1.04
CA GLN A 205 -15.50 -16.00 0.59
C GLN A 205 -14.27 -16.66 1.23
N LEU A 206 -13.32 -15.87 1.73
CA LEU A 206 -12.04 -16.34 2.26
C LEU A 206 -11.96 -16.32 3.79
N ALA A 207 -12.72 -15.43 4.43
CA ALA A 207 -12.69 -15.16 5.86
C ALA A 207 -13.55 -16.13 6.68
#